data_AF-B4VH10-F1
#
_entry.id   AF-B4VH10-F1
#
_cell.length_a   1.000
_cell.length_b   1.000
_cell.length_c   1.000
_cell.angle_alpha   90.00
_cell.angle_beta   90.00
_cell.angle_gamma   90.00
#
_symmetry.space_group_name_H-M   'P 1'
#
loop_
_entity.id
_entity.type
_entity.pdbx_description
1 polymer ?
#
loop_
_entity_poly.entity_id
_entity_poly.type
_entity_poly.pdbx_seq_one_letter_code
_entity_poly.pdbx_strand_id
1 'polypeptide(L)'
;MKFIQPKSIGFAAIGGLLLIPLASAGFWWTSSVAQLPKPDNVSQDSPSLSPIHPDESIDDTLNERFSLSNSLERIQQIRNALSSFQQLTETSQPILGDRKMAEIGHTDWETQHLGFPNWVGSVEGTLKKQAYQIAKLEFELAQKQFQDGEITQAALDQKEANYRRAEQDFQAFWNSFNIAD
;
A
#
# COMPACT_ATOMS: atom_id res chain seq x y z
N MET A 1 57.89 -18.68 47.90
CA MET A 1 56.58 -18.10 47.53
C MET A 1 55.52 -19.19 47.66
N LYS A 2 54.52 -18.96 48.51
CA LYS A 2 53.51 -19.94 48.92
C LYS A 2 52.41 -20.10 47.85
N PHE A 3 52.11 -21.35 47.54
CA PHE A 3 50.90 -21.82 46.85
C PHE A 3 49.66 -21.60 47.74
N ILE A 4 48.60 -21.03 47.18
CA ILE A 4 47.22 -21.20 47.67
C ILE A 4 46.29 -21.31 46.45
N GLN A 5 45.64 -22.47 46.32
CA GLN A 5 44.44 -22.63 45.49
C GLN A 5 43.20 -22.26 46.29
N PRO A 6 42.09 -21.92 45.60
CA PRO A 6 40.78 -22.31 46.08
C PRO A 6 40.03 -23.24 45.10
N LYS A 7 39.39 -24.23 45.72
CA LYS A 7 38.54 -25.27 45.14
C LYS A 7 37.18 -24.74 44.68
N SER A 8 36.63 -25.50 43.74
CA SER A 8 35.26 -25.49 43.22
C SER A 8 34.15 -25.56 44.28
N ILE A 9 33.08 -24.81 44.06
CA ILE A 9 31.71 -25.14 44.49
C ILE A 9 30.80 -24.91 43.28
N GLY A 10 30.14 -25.96 42.81
CA GLY A 10 29.00 -25.85 41.90
C GLY A 10 27.69 -25.75 42.68
N PHE A 11 26.66 -25.18 42.07
CA PHE A 11 25.29 -25.74 41.98
C PHE A 11 24.37 -24.79 41.18
N ALA A 12 23.70 -25.40 40.20
CA ALA A 12 22.34 -25.17 39.69
C ALA A 12 21.71 -23.74 39.67
N ALA A 13 21.63 -23.20 38.45
CA ALA A 13 20.42 -22.99 37.65
C ALA A 13 19.13 -22.33 38.22
N ILE A 14 18.52 -21.57 37.29
CA ILE A 14 17.11 -21.22 37.10
C ILE A 14 16.66 -19.83 37.59
N GLY A 15 16.25 -19.01 36.62
CA GLY A 15 14.99 -18.27 36.72
C GLY A 15 15.10 -16.77 36.91
N GLY A 16 14.69 -16.01 35.89
CA GLY A 16 14.42 -14.57 36.07
C GLY A 16 14.58 -13.69 34.84
N LEU A 17 14.32 -14.20 33.63
CA LEU A 17 14.12 -13.31 32.48
C LEU A 17 12.77 -12.62 32.69
N LEU A 18 12.80 -11.33 33.01
CA LEU A 18 11.63 -10.48 33.11
C LEU A 18 10.96 -10.42 31.74
N LEU A 19 9.88 -11.19 31.61
CA LEU A 19 8.89 -11.08 30.56
C LEU A 19 8.26 -9.68 30.64
N ILE A 20 8.51 -8.86 29.63
CA ILE A 20 7.64 -7.72 29.32
C ILE A 20 6.35 -8.33 28.75
N PRO A 21 5.18 -8.15 29.40
CA PRO A 21 3.92 -8.53 28.78
C PRO A 21 3.64 -7.49 27.69
N LEU A 22 3.99 -7.81 26.45
CA LEU A 22 3.30 -7.23 25.30
C LEU A 22 1.86 -7.72 25.39
N ALA A 23 1.02 -6.90 25.99
CA ALA A 23 -0.42 -7.04 25.93
C ALA A 23 -0.80 -7.06 24.44
N SER A 24 -1.11 -8.27 24.00
CA SER A 24 -1.77 -8.61 22.77
C SER A 24 -3.08 -7.83 22.68
N ALA A 25 -3.03 -6.67 22.03
CA ALA A 25 -4.22 -6.08 21.43
C ALA A 25 -4.69 -7.09 20.38
N GLY A 26 -5.78 -7.78 20.70
CA GLY A 26 -6.32 -8.89 19.94
C GLY A 26 -6.61 -8.50 18.49
N PHE A 27 -5.92 -9.16 17.57
CA PHE A 27 -6.45 -9.43 16.25
C PHE A 27 -6.45 -10.95 16.08
N TRP A 28 -7.62 -11.52 16.36
CA TRP A 28 -7.91 -12.93 16.18
C TRP A 28 -8.07 -13.21 14.69
N TRP A 29 -6.99 -13.64 14.02
CA TRP A 29 -7.14 -14.46 12.83
C TRP A 29 -6.90 -15.90 13.27
N THR A 30 -7.97 -16.69 13.27
CA THR A 30 -7.91 -18.14 13.48
C THR A 30 -6.87 -18.74 12.55
N SER A 31 -5.95 -19.53 13.11
CA SER A 31 -4.99 -20.33 12.37
C SER A 31 -5.72 -21.38 11.53
N SER A 32 -6.19 -20.96 10.37
CA SER A 32 -6.61 -21.83 9.28
C SER A 32 -6.02 -21.23 8.03
N VAL A 33 -4.68 -21.30 7.94
CA VAL A 33 -4.05 -21.31 6.63
C VAL A 33 -4.51 -22.63 6.02
N ALA A 34 -5.63 -22.60 5.31
CA ALA A 34 -5.96 -23.64 4.35
C ALA A 34 -4.69 -23.84 3.54
N GLN A 35 -4.19 -25.07 3.56
CA GLN A 35 -3.03 -25.50 2.78
C GLN A 35 -3.33 -25.04 1.35
N LEU A 36 -2.61 -24.01 0.89
CA LEU A 36 -2.81 -23.48 -0.45
C LEU A 36 -2.67 -24.68 -1.38
N PRO A 37 -3.66 -24.94 -2.25
CA PRO A 37 -3.52 -25.99 -3.24
C PRO A 37 -2.19 -25.78 -3.93
N LYS A 38 -1.43 -26.87 -4.07
CA LYS A 38 -0.22 -26.91 -4.89
C LYS A 38 -0.56 -26.19 -6.20
N PRO A 39 0.24 -25.22 -6.68
CA PRO A 39 -0.09 -24.53 -7.91
C PRO A 39 -0.01 -25.57 -9.04
N ASP A 40 -1.14 -26.23 -9.30
CA ASP A 40 -1.41 -26.87 -10.56
C ASP A 40 -1.36 -25.74 -11.56
N ASN A 41 -0.24 -25.72 -12.30
CA ASN A 41 0.05 -24.94 -13.48
C ASN A 41 -1.03 -23.87 -13.71
N VAL A 42 -0.88 -22.73 -13.04
CA VAL A 42 -1.74 -21.57 -13.29
C VAL A 42 -1.53 -21.29 -14.76
N SER A 43 -2.47 -21.73 -15.60
CA SER A 43 -2.52 -21.33 -16.98
C SER A 43 -2.37 -19.82 -16.96
N GLN A 44 -1.28 -19.33 -17.54
CA GLN A 44 -1.13 -17.95 -17.91
C GLN A 44 -2.16 -17.66 -19.02
N ASP A 45 -3.44 -17.75 -18.69
CA ASP A 45 -4.48 -17.02 -19.39
C ASP A 45 -4.29 -15.56 -18.97
N SER A 46 -3.15 -14.98 -19.39
CA SER A 46 -3.05 -13.56 -19.56
C SER A 46 -4.22 -13.20 -20.45
N PRO A 47 -5.16 -12.35 -20.01
CA PRO A 47 -6.16 -11.83 -20.93
C PRO A 47 -5.40 -11.33 -22.17
N SER A 48 -5.90 -11.64 -23.37
CA SER A 48 -5.33 -11.16 -24.63
C SER A 48 -5.51 -9.64 -24.70
N LEU A 49 -4.71 -8.92 -23.92
CA LEU A 49 -4.72 -7.47 -23.85
C LEU A 49 -4.06 -6.93 -25.11
N SER A 50 -4.67 -5.91 -25.70
CA SER A 50 -4.01 -5.10 -26.72
C SER A 50 -3.38 -3.87 -26.03
N PRO A 51 -2.26 -3.35 -26.54
CA PRO A 51 -1.71 -2.09 -26.03
C PRO A 51 -2.73 -0.96 -26.25
N ILE A 52 -2.70 0.04 -25.37
CA ILE A 52 -3.65 1.17 -25.43
C ILE A 52 -3.32 2.09 -26.61
N HIS A 53 -2.04 2.24 -26.93
CA HIS A 53 -1.56 2.98 -28.08
C HIS A 53 -0.91 2.04 -29.12
N PRO A 54 -1.11 2.25 -30.43
CA PRO A 54 -0.50 1.41 -31.47
C PRO A 54 1.04 1.45 -31.47
N ASP A 55 1.63 2.52 -30.95
CA ASP A 55 3.08 2.73 -30.91
C ASP A 55 3.76 2.27 -29.61
N GLU A 56 3.04 1.58 -28.72
CA GLU A 56 3.59 1.08 -27.45
C GLU A 56 3.36 -0.41 -27.25
N SER A 57 4.22 -1.04 -26.45
CA SER A 57 4.03 -2.44 -26.08
C SER A 57 3.01 -2.59 -24.94
N ILE A 58 2.51 -3.82 -24.75
CA ILE A 58 1.68 -4.15 -23.57
C ILE A 58 2.50 -3.93 -22.29
N ASP A 59 3.79 -4.31 -22.31
CA ASP A 59 4.67 -4.13 -21.16
C ASP A 59 4.83 -2.65 -20.80
N ASP A 60 4.96 -1.75 -21.78
CA ASP A 60 4.99 -0.31 -21.52
C ASP A 60 3.67 0.17 -20.91
N THR A 61 2.53 -0.34 -21.40
CA THR A 61 1.22 0.00 -20.84
C THR A 61 1.13 -0.43 -19.37
N LEU A 62 1.48 -1.68 -19.07
CA LEU A 62 1.32 -2.23 -17.72
C LEU A 62 2.35 -1.66 -16.74
N ASN A 63 3.60 -1.52 -17.17
CA ASN A 63 4.73 -1.18 -16.28
C ASN A 63 5.03 0.33 -16.22
N GLU A 64 4.66 1.11 -17.23
CA GLU A 64 4.86 2.56 -17.22
C GLU A 64 3.52 3.28 -16.97
N ARG A 65 2.51 3.09 -17.83
CA ARG A 65 1.23 3.82 -17.71
C ARG A 65 0.43 3.41 -16.47
N PHE A 66 0.36 2.12 -16.19
CA PHE A 66 -0.38 1.59 -15.04
C PHE A 66 0.49 1.35 -13.81
N SER A 67 1.72 1.87 -13.82
CA SER A 67 2.54 1.92 -12.62
C SER A 67 1.87 2.73 -11.51
N LEU A 68 2.19 2.38 -10.26
CA LEU A 68 1.75 3.14 -9.10
C LEU A 68 2.23 4.60 -9.17
N SER A 69 3.50 4.84 -9.51
CA SER A 69 4.08 6.18 -9.59
C SER A 69 3.34 7.05 -10.60
N ASN A 70 3.17 6.58 -11.84
CA ASN A 70 2.43 7.32 -12.86
C ASN A 70 0.97 7.53 -12.44
N SER A 71 0.33 6.53 -11.84
CA SER A 71 -1.05 6.67 -11.35
C SER A 71 -1.19 7.76 -10.27
N LEU A 72 -0.24 7.86 -9.34
CA LEU A 72 -0.21 8.91 -8.32
C LEU A 72 0.06 10.30 -8.94
N GLU A 73 0.88 10.39 -9.98
CA GLU A 73 1.05 11.64 -10.75
C GLU A 73 -0.26 12.07 -11.43
N ARG A 74 -1.00 11.12 -12.03
CA ARG A 74 -2.32 11.40 -12.63
C ARG A 74 -3.34 11.85 -11.59
N ILE A 75 -3.31 11.26 -10.39
CA ILE A 75 -4.13 11.74 -9.26
C ILE A 75 -3.82 13.20 -8.93
N GLN A 76 -2.55 13.61 -8.89
CA GLN A 76 -2.19 15.01 -8.67
C GLN A 76 -2.67 15.93 -9.80
N GLN A 77 -2.60 15.48 -11.06
CA GLN A 77 -3.14 16.24 -12.19
C GLN A 77 -4.67 16.41 -12.08
N ILE A 78 -5.39 15.36 -11.68
CA ILE A 78 -6.84 15.42 -11.45
C ILE A 78 -7.17 16.43 -10.34
N ARG A 79 -6.43 16.44 -9.22
CA ARG A 79 -6.61 17.46 -8.17
C ARG A 79 -6.47 18.87 -8.71
N ASN A 80 -5.42 19.12 -9.49
CA ASN A 80 -5.15 20.44 -10.06
C ASN A 80 -6.27 20.87 -11.04
N ALA A 81 -6.79 19.93 -11.84
CA ALA A 81 -7.89 20.20 -12.75
C ALA A 81 -9.19 20.52 -12.00
N LEU A 82 -9.52 19.76 -10.94
CA LEU A 82 -10.69 20.01 -10.10
C LEU A 82 -10.58 21.35 -9.35
N SER A 83 -9.40 21.71 -8.87
CA SER A 83 -9.15 23.04 -8.28
C SER A 83 -9.31 24.17 -9.30
N SER A 84 -8.86 23.96 -10.54
CA SER A 84 -9.09 24.94 -11.62
C SER A 84 -10.59 25.08 -11.94
N PHE A 85 -11.33 23.98 -11.88
CA PHE A 85 -12.78 23.99 -12.08
C PHE A 85 -13.52 24.72 -10.95
N GLN A 86 -13.08 24.60 -9.70
CA GLN A 86 -13.60 25.40 -8.58
C GLN A 86 -13.41 26.90 -8.84
N GLN A 87 -12.21 27.33 -9.21
CA GLN A 87 -11.92 28.75 -9.53
C GLN A 87 -12.76 29.26 -10.71
N LEU A 88 -12.94 28.42 -11.73
CA LEU A 88 -13.81 28.74 -12.86
C LEU A 88 -15.27 28.88 -12.41
N THR A 89 -15.72 28.03 -11.49
CA THR A 89 -17.07 28.07 -10.92
C THR A 89 -17.30 29.39 -10.19
N GLU A 90 -16.40 29.78 -9.29
CA GLU A 90 -16.46 31.05 -8.56
C GLU A 90 -16.51 32.27 -9.49
N THR A 91 -15.66 32.26 -10.52
CA THR A 91 -15.58 33.38 -11.48
C THR A 91 -16.79 33.44 -12.40
N SER A 92 -17.41 32.31 -12.73
CA SER A 92 -18.54 32.22 -13.66
C SER A 92 -19.88 32.43 -12.97
N GLN A 93 -20.00 32.14 -11.67
CA GLN A 93 -21.23 32.28 -10.89
C GLN A 93 -21.93 33.63 -11.07
N PRO A 94 -21.26 34.81 -10.93
CA PRO A 94 -21.94 36.10 -11.07
C PRO A 94 -22.38 36.41 -12.50
N ILE A 95 -21.84 35.72 -13.51
CA ILE A 95 -22.15 35.93 -14.94
C ILE A 95 -23.29 35.03 -15.38
N LEU A 96 -23.24 33.76 -15.00
CA LEU A 96 -24.17 32.73 -15.45
C LEU A 96 -25.41 32.61 -14.55
N GLY A 97 -25.28 32.97 -13.27
CA GLY A 97 -26.32 32.87 -12.26
C GLY A 97 -26.61 31.42 -11.83
N ASP A 98 -27.24 31.28 -10.66
CA ASP A 98 -27.39 29.99 -9.96
C ASP A 98 -28.07 28.91 -10.79
N ARG A 99 -29.10 29.27 -11.56
CA ARG A 99 -29.82 28.31 -12.42
C ARG A 99 -28.90 27.68 -13.45
N LYS A 100 -28.11 28.50 -14.15
CA LYS A 100 -27.22 28.00 -15.20
C LYS A 100 -26.06 27.22 -14.61
N MET A 101 -25.56 27.64 -13.45
CA MET A 101 -24.52 26.92 -12.72
C MET A 101 -25.00 25.54 -12.27
N ALA A 102 -26.23 25.42 -11.76
CA ALA A 102 -26.84 24.14 -11.42
C ALA A 102 -27.01 23.21 -12.64
N GLU A 103 -27.34 23.76 -13.82
CA GLU A 103 -27.42 22.99 -15.08
C GLU A 103 -26.05 22.44 -15.54
N ILE A 104 -24.94 23.10 -15.19
CA ILE A 104 -23.58 22.62 -15.51
C ILE A 104 -23.21 21.40 -14.63
N GLY A 105 -23.72 21.36 -13.40
CA GLY A 105 -23.49 20.27 -12.44
C GLY A 105 -22.11 20.33 -11.77
N HIS A 106 -22.01 19.72 -10.59
CA HIS A 106 -20.80 19.71 -9.76
C HIS A 106 -20.23 21.11 -9.43
N THR A 107 -21.09 22.13 -9.48
CA THR A 107 -20.77 23.53 -9.15
C THR A 107 -21.20 23.91 -7.74
N ASP A 108 -21.94 23.04 -7.06
CA ASP A 108 -22.35 23.26 -5.68
C ASP A 108 -21.17 23.11 -4.72
N TRP A 109 -21.26 23.83 -3.61
CA TRP A 109 -20.19 23.90 -2.62
C TRP A 109 -19.82 22.52 -2.07
N GLU A 110 -20.82 21.69 -1.75
CA GLU A 110 -20.64 20.36 -1.15
C GLU A 110 -19.83 19.45 -2.08
N THR A 111 -20.24 19.35 -3.35
CA THR A 111 -19.52 18.57 -4.35
C THR A 111 -18.09 19.06 -4.52
N GLN A 112 -17.90 20.38 -4.61
CA GLN A 112 -16.58 20.93 -4.89
C GLN A 112 -15.62 20.81 -3.71
N HIS A 113 -16.07 21.08 -2.48
CA HIS A 113 -15.20 21.16 -1.32
C HIS A 113 -15.13 19.85 -0.54
N LEU A 114 -16.17 19.04 -0.57
CA LEU A 114 -16.21 17.73 0.10
C LEU A 114 -16.08 16.60 -0.92
N GLY A 115 -16.89 16.63 -1.98
CA GLY A 115 -16.92 15.60 -3.01
C GLY A 115 -15.57 15.40 -3.69
N PHE A 116 -15.02 16.44 -4.32
CA PHE A 116 -13.78 16.33 -5.09
C PHE A 116 -12.59 15.78 -4.27
N PRO A 117 -12.27 16.30 -3.07
CA PRO A 117 -11.21 15.71 -2.26
C PRO A 117 -11.49 14.26 -1.87
N ASN A 118 -12.73 13.93 -1.49
CA ASN A 118 -13.11 12.59 -1.06
C ASN A 118 -13.02 11.58 -2.22
N TRP A 119 -13.47 11.94 -3.42
CA TRP A 119 -13.41 11.08 -4.61
C TRP A 119 -11.95 10.76 -4.97
N VAL A 120 -11.13 11.80 -5.08
CA VAL A 120 -9.72 11.63 -5.46
C VAL A 120 -8.95 10.87 -4.38
N GLY A 121 -9.18 11.20 -3.10
CA GLY A 121 -8.55 10.51 -1.98
C GLY A 121 -8.94 9.04 -1.90
N SER A 122 -10.19 8.67 -2.21
CA SER A 122 -10.63 7.28 -2.23
C SER A 122 -9.89 6.45 -3.30
N VAL A 123 -9.65 7.03 -4.48
CA VAL A 123 -8.88 6.37 -5.54
C VAL A 123 -7.42 6.24 -5.14
N GLU A 124 -6.78 7.31 -4.63
CA GLU A 124 -5.40 7.24 -4.15
C GLU A 124 -5.21 6.18 -3.05
N GLY A 125 -6.11 6.17 -2.06
CA GLY A 125 -6.07 5.20 -0.97
C GLY A 125 -6.20 3.77 -1.47
N THR A 126 -7.05 3.53 -2.48
CA THR A 126 -7.18 2.22 -3.12
C THR A 126 -5.89 1.79 -3.79
N LEU A 127 -5.25 2.66 -4.56
CA LEU A 127 -3.97 2.36 -5.23
C LEU A 127 -2.86 2.04 -4.22
N LYS A 128 -2.71 2.85 -3.17
CA LYS A 128 -1.71 2.62 -2.12
C LYS A 128 -1.97 1.34 -1.34
N LYS A 129 -3.24 1.03 -1.03
CA LYS A 129 -3.63 -0.23 -0.39
C LYS A 129 -3.25 -1.43 -1.25
N GLN A 130 -3.56 -1.39 -2.54
CA GLN A 130 -3.20 -2.47 -3.48
C GLN A 130 -1.70 -2.67 -3.56
N ALA A 131 -0.93 -1.58 -3.67
CA ALA A 131 0.53 -1.64 -3.69
C ALA A 131 1.12 -2.28 -2.41
N TYR A 132 0.60 -1.90 -1.24
CA TYR A 132 0.95 -2.54 0.03
C TYR A 132 0.64 -4.04 0.04
N GLN A 133 -0.56 -4.43 -0.41
CA GLN A 133 -0.98 -5.83 -0.44
C GLN A 133 -0.11 -6.67 -1.40
N ILE A 134 0.23 -6.14 -2.57
CA ILE A 134 1.13 -6.79 -3.52
C ILE A 134 2.51 -6.97 -2.89
N ALA A 135 3.10 -5.91 -2.34
CA ALA A 135 4.43 -5.99 -1.72
C ALA A 135 4.48 -6.98 -0.54
N LYS A 136 3.38 -7.07 0.23
CA LYS A 136 3.24 -8.07 1.31
C LYS A 136 3.26 -9.49 0.76
N LEU A 137 2.44 -9.78 -0.25
CA LEU A 137 2.36 -11.10 -0.87
C LEU A 137 3.69 -11.50 -1.52
N GLU A 138 4.38 -10.57 -2.17
CA GLU A 138 5.70 -10.83 -2.73
C GLU A 138 6.75 -11.16 -1.67
N PHE A 139 6.70 -10.50 -0.51
CA PHE A 139 7.59 -10.83 0.61
C PHE A 139 7.26 -12.19 1.23
N GLU A 140 5.98 -12.50 1.44
CA GLU A 140 5.55 -13.81 1.94
C GLU A 140 5.94 -14.95 0.98
N LEU A 141 5.84 -14.72 -0.33
CA LEU A 141 6.34 -15.64 -1.34
C LEU A 141 7.85 -15.80 -1.25
N ALA A 142 8.60 -14.70 -1.16
CA ALA A 142 10.05 -14.73 -1.04
C ALA A 142 10.52 -15.49 0.22
N GLN A 143 9.80 -15.38 1.34
CA GLN A 143 10.09 -16.17 2.53
C GLN A 143 10.01 -17.67 2.28
N LYS A 144 9.02 -18.13 1.49
CA LYS A 144 8.88 -19.53 1.10
C LYS A 144 9.99 -19.97 0.16
N GLN A 145 10.25 -19.20 -0.88
CA GLN A 145 11.31 -19.48 -1.84
C GLN A 145 12.69 -19.53 -1.17
N PHE A 146 12.94 -18.69 -0.17
CA PHE A 146 14.18 -18.73 0.60
C PHE A 146 14.29 -19.99 1.46
N GLN A 147 13.19 -20.41 2.12
CA GLN A 147 13.14 -21.67 2.88
C GLN A 147 13.43 -22.89 1.98
N ASP A 148 12.95 -22.84 0.74
CA ASP A 148 13.14 -23.90 -0.26
C ASP A 148 14.50 -23.79 -0.99
N GLY A 149 15.29 -22.74 -0.72
CA GLY A 149 16.61 -22.51 -1.34
C GLY A 149 16.57 -22.00 -2.77
N GLU A 150 15.42 -21.53 -3.26
CA GLU A 150 15.21 -21.01 -4.62
C GLU A 150 15.78 -19.59 -4.80
N ILE A 151 15.80 -18.78 -3.74
CA ILE A 151 16.35 -17.43 -3.76
C ILE A 151 17.42 -17.24 -2.68
N THR A 152 18.24 -16.20 -2.85
CA THR A 152 19.27 -15.83 -1.88
C THR A 152 18.70 -14.97 -0.75
N GLN A 153 19.43 -14.87 0.38
CA GLN A 153 19.08 -13.95 1.46
C GLN A 153 18.96 -12.51 0.97
N ALA A 154 19.84 -12.07 0.08
CA ALA A 154 19.80 -10.71 -0.47
C ALA A 154 18.50 -10.43 -1.26
N ALA A 155 17.98 -11.43 -1.98
CA ALA A 155 16.70 -11.30 -2.68
C ALA A 155 15.51 -11.22 -1.69
N LEU A 156 15.57 -12.00 -0.61
CA LEU A 156 14.59 -11.92 0.49
C LEU A 156 14.60 -10.54 1.15
N ASP A 157 15.79 -10.02 1.50
CA ASP A 157 15.97 -8.72 2.13
C ASP A 157 15.42 -7.59 1.25
N GLN A 158 15.61 -7.68 -0.07
CA GLN A 158 15.06 -6.70 -1.02
C GLN A 158 13.54 -6.70 -1.03
N LYS A 159 12.90 -7.87 -0.97
CA LYS A 159 11.44 -7.98 -0.89
C LYS A 159 10.91 -7.49 0.46
N GLU A 160 11.62 -7.75 1.56
CA GLU A 160 11.29 -7.18 2.87
C GLU A 160 11.35 -5.64 2.84
N ALA A 161 12.43 -5.07 2.31
CA ALA A 161 12.58 -3.62 2.23
C ALA A 161 11.45 -2.97 1.41
N ASN A 162 11.04 -3.60 0.32
CA ASN A 162 9.91 -3.12 -0.49
C ASN A 162 8.57 -3.21 0.26
N TYR A 163 8.32 -4.31 0.98
CA TYR A 163 7.16 -4.45 1.84
C TYR A 163 7.10 -3.35 2.91
N ARG A 164 8.21 -3.11 3.62
CA ARG A 164 8.31 -2.07 4.66
C ARG A 164 8.06 -0.67 4.12
N ARG A 165 8.58 -0.35 2.94
CA ARG A 165 8.32 0.93 2.28
C ARG A 165 6.83 1.09 1.95
N ALA A 166 6.22 0.08 1.33
CA ALA A 166 4.81 0.14 0.96
C ALA A 166 3.88 0.21 2.20
N GLU A 167 4.25 -0.46 3.29
CA GLU A 167 3.59 -0.37 4.60
C GLU A 167 3.64 1.05 5.16
N GLN A 168 4.83 1.67 5.17
CA GLN A 168 5.02 3.06 5.62
C GLN A 168 4.24 4.06 4.76
N ASP A 169 4.29 3.92 3.44
CA ASP A 169 3.59 4.82 2.51
C ASP A 169 2.07 4.73 2.67
N PHE A 170 1.54 3.51 2.82
CA PHE A 170 0.11 3.32 3.04
C PHE A 170 -0.32 3.84 4.42
N GLN A 171 0.47 3.61 5.47
CA GLN A 171 0.18 4.11 6.80
C GLN A 171 0.24 5.64 6.87
N ALA A 172 1.20 6.27 6.19
CA ALA A 172 1.30 7.72 6.09
C ALA A 172 0.06 8.32 5.39
N PHE A 173 -0.39 7.70 4.29
CA PHE A 173 -1.65 8.08 3.67
C PHE A 173 -2.84 7.89 4.61
N TRP A 174 -2.98 6.73 5.24
CA TRP A 174 -4.09 6.42 6.15
C TRP A 174 -4.20 7.43 7.30
N ASN A 175 -3.07 7.84 7.87
CA ASN A 175 -3.02 8.79 8.98
C ASN A 175 -3.30 10.24 8.55
N SER A 176 -3.08 10.57 7.27
CA SER A 176 -3.31 11.93 6.73
C SER A 176 -4.67 12.07 6.07
N PHE A 177 -5.25 10.97 5.59
CA PHE A 177 -6.54 10.98 4.91
C PHE A 177 -7.67 11.19 5.92
N ASN A 178 -8.37 12.32 5.76
CA ASN A 178 -9.61 12.61 6.45
C ASN A 178 -10.69 12.78 5.40
N ILE A 179 -11.87 12.20 5.66
CA ILE A 179 -13.06 12.46 4.85
C ILE A 179 -13.55 13.84 5.25
N ALA A 180 -13.69 14.73 4.28
CA ALA A 180 -14.30 16.03 4.50
C ALA A 180 -15.82 15.83 4.68
N ASP A 181 -16.38 16.39 5.75
CA ASP A 181 -17.79 16.37 6.14
C ASP A 181 -18.44 17.77 6.16
#